data_AF-A0AAN8S5B7-F1
#
_entry.id   AF-A0AAN8S5B7-F1
#
_cell.length_a   1.000
_cell.length_b   1.000
_cell.length_c   1.000
_cell.angle_alpha   90.00
_cell.angle_beta   90.00
_cell.angle_gamma   90.00
#
_symmetry.space_group_name_H-M   'P 1'
#
loop_
_entity.id
_entity.type
_entity.pdbx_description
1 polymer ?
#
loop_
_entity_poly.entity_id
_entity_poly.type
_entity_poly.pdbx_seq_one_letter_code
_entity_poly.pdbx_strand_id
1 'polypeptide(L)'
;MANALQLKRLQTQMCRKFLFTKVWKPFEKQNKMCFYRHLNIDAFDAAQTKERNLKKPSHFFEYRQYILENCHQTVYNKDVRVVFDASAHNPIIKQLTEIKYDFPQRPDLMKELQVYVQNELHVLSYDELLDVTSLIGTYVLHNRGTDIKAIKAALDQEYLNRRGNLTFQQTLKCIDVLVRCGKNNKFWFTLKSLSKYCTLLDKMDLKEALHVLFLLYCYKKVPGSDVKFSFQIAVNNLIQNINLHELGLVGYTLSKVNLKISHLDLIKNMVNKLLSNIEDIDSQTLECVSLALTKSSTRTALEPHVVKLQESFLSTVDKFNISSLACLSSVGLRSDILNKDLFERVLVKVKDNIHECTLYDLNMLLAVCATFNVEDKEFFNLALNLFLSNEHNIHPSIEFVRHLICLEIFDVESIKRIMSERSLSAAFKSKSYFAMRDTVFIDTTIDIEIPTYDGPRLDDKRKKKALKAVRGHDFIESSLQIHTTALSVIFEICKKLYGTEAVAWKKVLPCDHSVIIIRLNKCFNPEPIPTDFKMNKNLAFHPTIKGDHIWIGIVVHENKQDKMVQTVGRQLKILGYTPLMVPVSKLMISCKSKSANEYIEDLIKTELNQHSKLVQSYLQS
;
A
#
# COMPACT_ATOMS: atom_id res chain seq x y z
N MET A 1 38.24 -25.28 6.10
CA MET A 1 37.68 -24.08 6.76
C MET A 1 38.53 -22.81 6.57
N ALA A 2 39.87 -22.87 6.55
CA ALA A 2 40.72 -21.68 6.35
C ALA A 2 40.54 -21.00 4.96
N ASN A 3 40.29 -21.75 3.89
CA ASN A 3 40.10 -21.18 2.54
C ASN A 3 38.75 -20.43 2.35
N ALA A 4 37.73 -20.73 3.15
CA ALA A 4 36.43 -20.05 3.10
C ALA A 4 36.49 -18.64 3.75
N LEU A 5 37.39 -18.44 4.72
CA LEU A 5 37.60 -17.14 5.36
C LEU A 5 38.39 -16.17 4.46
N GLN A 6 39.28 -16.71 3.62
CA GLN A 6 40.11 -15.94 2.69
C GLN A 6 39.31 -15.43 1.48
N LEU A 7 38.36 -16.23 0.96
CA LEU A 7 37.44 -15.80 -0.10
C LEU A 7 36.48 -14.68 0.37
N LYS A 8 36.03 -14.74 1.63
CA LYS A 8 35.12 -13.74 2.21
C LYS A 8 35.81 -12.39 2.45
N ARG A 9 37.12 -12.40 2.76
CA ARG A 9 37.94 -11.18 2.87
C ARG A 9 38.24 -10.54 1.50
N LEU A 10 38.48 -11.35 0.45
CA LEU A 10 38.66 -10.87 -0.93
C LEU A 10 37.38 -10.28 -1.53
N GLN A 11 36.20 -10.87 -1.29
CA GLN A 11 34.92 -10.30 -1.71
C GLN A 11 34.58 -8.98 -0.99
N THR A 12 34.97 -8.84 0.28
CA THR A 12 34.72 -7.62 1.07
C THR A 12 35.66 -6.47 0.67
N GLN A 13 36.90 -6.77 0.24
CA GLN A 13 37.84 -5.77 -0.29
C GLN A 13 37.51 -5.33 -1.72
N MET A 14 37.02 -6.22 -2.60
CA MET A 14 36.57 -5.83 -3.94
C MET A 14 35.31 -4.95 -3.91
N CYS A 15 34.39 -5.19 -2.98
CA CYS A 15 33.19 -4.34 -2.84
C CYS A 15 33.50 -2.93 -2.30
N ARG A 16 34.60 -2.73 -1.57
CA ARG A 16 35.02 -1.41 -1.07
C ARG A 16 35.82 -0.59 -2.08
N LYS A 17 36.52 -1.24 -3.03
CA LYS A 17 37.32 -0.54 -4.05
C LYS A 17 36.53 -0.13 -5.30
N PHE A 18 35.36 -0.72 -5.57
CA PHE A 18 34.53 -0.39 -6.73
C PHE A 18 33.51 0.74 -6.48
N LEU A 19 33.31 1.15 -5.22
CA LEU A 19 32.30 2.16 -4.84
C LEU A 19 32.87 3.55 -4.53
N PHE A 20 34.16 3.83 -4.79
CA PHE A 20 34.79 5.08 -4.35
C PHE A 20 35.58 5.87 -5.39
N THR A 21 35.57 5.54 -6.69
CA THR A 21 36.52 6.22 -7.62
C THR A 21 36.05 6.79 -8.95
N LYS A 22 34.80 6.68 -9.43
CA LYS A 22 34.41 7.52 -10.59
C LYS A 22 32.93 7.94 -10.59
N VAL A 23 32.72 9.21 -10.91
CA VAL A 23 31.48 9.94 -11.21
C VAL A 23 30.81 10.65 -10.01
N TRP A 24 31.59 11.47 -9.31
CA TRP A 24 31.10 12.76 -8.81
C TRP A 24 32.13 13.86 -9.07
N LYS A 25 31.70 14.88 -9.84
CA LYS A 25 32.35 16.15 -10.23
C LYS A 25 33.47 16.04 -11.28
N PRO A 26 33.41 16.80 -12.40
CA PRO A 26 32.93 18.18 -12.48
C PRO A 26 31.86 18.44 -13.56
N PHE A 27 30.90 19.33 -13.28
CA PHE A 27 30.56 20.47 -14.13
C PHE A 27 29.55 21.34 -13.37
N GLU A 28 30.08 22.39 -12.76
CA GLU A 28 29.34 23.48 -12.15
C GLU A 28 29.54 24.69 -13.08
N LYS A 29 28.46 25.44 -13.29
CA LYS A 29 28.35 26.82 -13.86
C LYS A 29 27.96 26.99 -15.34
N GLN A 30 27.09 28.00 -15.50
CA GLN A 30 26.57 28.71 -16.69
C GLN A 30 25.36 28.01 -17.35
N ASN A 31 24.12 28.53 -17.31
CA ASN A 31 23.69 29.93 -17.47
C ASN A 31 22.50 30.33 -16.57
N LYS A 32 22.51 31.63 -16.22
CA LYS A 32 21.50 32.41 -15.48
C LYS A 32 20.45 33.01 -16.43
N MET A 33 19.42 33.57 -15.77
CA MET A 33 18.47 34.61 -16.21
C MET A 33 17.30 34.11 -17.06
N CYS A 34 16.09 34.67 -17.03
CA CYS A 34 15.29 35.56 -16.16
C CYS A 34 13.95 35.68 -16.92
N PHE A 35 12.78 35.65 -16.28
CA PHE A 35 11.75 36.71 -16.37
C PHE A 35 10.43 36.30 -15.68
N TYR A 36 9.90 37.28 -14.94
CA TYR A 36 8.66 37.30 -14.16
C TYR A 36 7.40 37.35 -15.04
N ARG A 37 6.24 36.88 -14.54
CA ARG A 37 5.18 37.78 -14.00
C ARG A 37 3.88 37.05 -13.61
N HIS A 38 3.40 37.46 -12.43
CA HIS A 38 2.03 37.61 -11.95
C HIS A 38 0.96 36.56 -12.31
N LEU A 39 0.52 35.81 -11.29
CA LEU A 39 -0.88 35.39 -11.19
C LEU A 39 -1.38 35.58 -9.74
N ASN A 40 -2.33 36.51 -9.64
CA ASN A 40 -3.32 36.81 -8.61
C ASN A 40 -3.27 36.07 -7.25
N ILE A 41 -3.14 36.87 -6.19
CA ILE A 41 -3.34 36.46 -4.78
C ILE A 41 -4.79 36.00 -4.55
N ASP A 42 -5.77 36.52 -5.30
CA ASP A 42 -7.17 36.10 -5.23
C ASP A 42 -7.41 34.68 -5.77
N ALA A 43 -6.52 34.16 -6.63
CA ALA A 43 -6.58 32.78 -7.11
C ALA A 43 -6.04 31.77 -6.08
N PHE A 44 -5.19 32.22 -5.14
CA PHE A 44 -4.63 31.39 -4.08
C PHE A 44 -5.64 31.20 -2.94
N ASP A 45 -6.43 32.22 -2.61
CA ASP A 45 -7.54 32.11 -1.64
C ASP A 45 -8.72 31.33 -2.22
N ALA A 46 -9.00 31.44 -3.52
CA ALA A 46 -9.96 30.56 -4.20
C ALA A 46 -9.48 29.10 -4.23
N ALA A 47 -8.17 28.86 -4.41
CA ALA A 47 -7.59 27.52 -4.34
C ALA A 47 -7.58 26.94 -2.91
N GLN A 48 -7.35 27.75 -1.86
CA GLN A 48 -7.48 27.32 -0.47
C GLN A 48 -8.93 27.04 -0.08
N THR A 49 -9.90 27.79 -0.62
CA THR A 49 -11.32 27.55 -0.37
C THR A 49 -11.80 26.29 -1.11
N LYS A 50 -11.30 26.01 -2.33
CA LYS A 50 -11.49 24.73 -3.03
C LYS A 50 -10.77 23.55 -2.33
N GLU A 51 -9.58 23.75 -1.76
CA GLU A 51 -8.87 22.70 -1.00
C GLU A 51 -9.47 22.43 0.39
N ARG A 52 -10.26 23.38 0.94
CA ARG A 52 -11.13 23.16 2.11
C ARG A 52 -12.41 22.38 1.75
N ASN A 53 -12.90 22.53 0.52
CA ASN A 53 -14.02 21.75 -0.01
C ASN A 53 -13.63 20.35 -0.53
N LEU A 54 -12.32 20.07 -0.69
CA LEU A 54 -11.83 18.70 -0.75
C LEU A 54 -11.89 18.13 0.68
N LYS A 55 -12.94 17.34 0.96
CA LYS A 55 -13.14 16.54 2.19
C LYS A 55 -11.82 15.89 2.64
N LYS A 56 -10.98 16.59 3.41
CA LYS A 56 -9.91 15.96 4.19
C LYS A 56 -10.61 15.19 5.31
N PRO A 57 -10.15 13.99 5.69
CA PRO A 57 -10.88 13.19 6.68
C PRO A 57 -10.97 13.97 7.99
N SER A 58 -12.19 14.32 8.42
CA SER A 58 -12.49 15.00 9.69
C SER A 58 -11.92 14.22 10.89
N HIS A 59 -11.75 12.92 10.71
CA HIS A 59 -11.34 11.93 11.70
C HIS A 59 -9.98 12.20 12.39
N PHE A 60 -9.01 12.80 11.70
CA PHE A 60 -7.74 13.17 12.36
C PHE A 60 -7.95 14.25 13.43
N PHE A 61 -8.83 15.21 13.16
CA PHE A 61 -9.13 16.28 14.10
C PHE A 61 -9.92 15.76 15.30
N GLU A 62 -10.90 14.88 15.07
CA GLU A 62 -11.71 14.26 16.14
C GLU A 62 -10.87 13.39 17.08
N TYR A 63 -10.05 12.47 16.56
CA TYR A 63 -9.18 11.64 17.42
C TYR A 63 -8.10 12.45 18.12
N ARG A 64 -7.53 13.46 17.43
CA ARG A 64 -6.57 14.37 18.07
C ARG A 64 -7.25 15.18 19.17
N GLN A 65 -8.44 15.70 18.93
CA GLN A 65 -9.21 16.45 19.92
C GLN A 65 -9.59 15.56 21.11
N TYR A 66 -10.06 14.33 20.86
CA TYR A 66 -10.30 13.35 21.91
C TYR A 66 -9.05 13.09 22.76
N ILE A 67 -7.89 12.90 22.13
CA ILE A 67 -6.62 12.72 22.85
C ILE A 67 -6.24 13.97 23.63
N LEU A 68 -6.45 15.17 23.07
CA LEU A 68 -6.17 16.42 23.77
C LEU A 68 -7.09 16.61 24.98
N GLU A 69 -8.38 16.30 24.83
CA GLU A 69 -9.41 16.49 25.86
C GLU A 69 -9.39 15.42 26.94
N ASN A 70 -9.08 14.16 26.61
CA ASN A 70 -9.19 13.01 27.52
C ASN A 70 -7.83 12.48 27.99
N CYS A 71 -6.78 12.60 27.17
CA CYS A 71 -5.44 12.11 27.50
C CYS A 71 -4.49 13.22 28.01
N HIS A 72 -4.77 14.50 27.71
CA HIS A 72 -3.83 15.62 27.93
C HIS A 72 -4.41 16.83 28.69
N GLN A 73 -5.30 16.62 29.68
CA GLN A 73 -5.83 17.72 30.51
C GLN A 73 -4.77 18.55 31.24
N THR A 74 -3.53 18.05 31.40
CA THR A 74 -2.45 18.78 32.10
C THR A 74 -1.44 19.47 31.19
N VAL A 75 -1.54 19.37 29.85
CA VAL A 75 -0.47 19.89 28.96
C VAL A 75 -1.00 20.71 27.77
N TYR A 76 -2.23 20.49 27.32
CA TYR A 76 -2.82 21.29 26.25
C TYR A 76 -4.09 21.97 26.76
N ASN A 77 -3.90 23.05 27.52
CA ASN A 77 -4.96 24.05 27.62
C ASN A 77 -5.34 24.48 26.19
N LYS A 78 -6.63 24.71 25.94
CA LYS A 78 -7.16 25.22 24.65
C LYS A 78 -6.45 26.50 24.17
N ASP A 79 -5.68 27.13 25.04
CA ASP A 79 -4.69 28.16 24.76
C ASP A 79 -3.25 27.62 24.58
N VAL A 80 -3.03 26.77 23.57
CA VAL A 80 -1.73 26.81 22.86
C VAL A 80 -1.84 27.79 21.70
N ARG A 81 -2.30 29.02 22.00
CA ARG A 81 -1.36 30.12 21.76
C ARG A 81 -0.13 29.70 22.54
N VAL A 82 0.93 29.25 21.87
CA VAL A 82 2.25 29.27 22.49
C VAL A 82 2.44 30.73 22.90
N VAL A 83 2.01 31.07 24.12
CA VAL A 83 2.50 32.23 24.83
C VAL A 83 3.89 31.77 25.15
N PHE A 84 4.78 32.03 24.20
CA PHE A 84 6.18 32.15 24.51
C PHE A 84 6.18 33.19 25.62
N ASP A 85 6.41 32.73 26.84
CA ASP A 85 6.56 33.66 27.92
C ASP A 85 7.73 34.57 27.50
N ALA A 86 7.50 35.88 27.52
CA ALA A 86 8.46 36.88 27.06
C ALA A 86 9.77 36.87 27.88
N SER A 87 9.88 35.94 28.83
CA SER A 87 11.01 35.57 29.65
C SER A 87 12.07 34.72 28.94
N ALA A 88 11.91 34.32 27.67
CA ALA A 88 12.96 33.62 26.92
C ALA A 88 14.28 34.42 26.93
N HIS A 89 15.24 34.00 27.76
CA HIS A 89 16.57 34.63 27.89
C HIS A 89 17.40 34.47 26.62
N ASN A 90 16.95 33.62 25.69
CA ASN A 90 17.60 33.39 24.42
C ASN A 90 17.11 34.40 23.35
N PRO A 91 17.98 35.32 22.87
CA PRO A 91 17.61 36.35 21.90
C PRO A 91 17.03 35.77 20.61
N ILE A 92 17.47 34.58 20.21
CA ILE A 92 17.04 33.91 18.99
C ILE A 92 15.66 33.31 19.16
N ILE A 93 15.34 32.69 20.32
CA ILE A 93 13.97 32.22 20.59
C ILE A 93 13.01 33.41 20.60
N LYS A 94 13.40 34.52 21.21
CA LYS A 94 12.62 35.76 21.21
C LYS A 94 12.40 36.30 19.79
N GLN A 95 13.44 36.38 18.95
CA GLN A 95 13.32 36.79 17.55
C GLN A 95 12.42 35.83 16.74
N LEU A 96 12.58 34.52 16.89
CA LEU A 96 11.76 33.53 16.18
C LEU A 96 10.29 33.59 16.62
N THR A 97 10.05 33.90 17.90
CA THR A 97 8.72 34.10 18.47
C THR A 97 8.03 35.34 17.89
N GLU A 98 8.75 36.45 17.82
CA GLU A 98 8.26 37.72 17.28
C GLU A 98 7.96 37.63 15.78
N ILE A 99 8.68 36.77 15.05
CA ILE A 99 8.54 36.59 13.59
C ILE A 99 7.51 35.51 13.21
N LYS A 100 6.81 34.91 14.19
CA LYS A 100 5.85 33.80 13.98
C LYS A 100 4.79 34.05 12.90
N TYR A 101 4.49 35.31 12.59
CA TYR A 101 3.51 35.70 11.56
C TYR A 101 4.09 36.00 10.16
N ASP A 102 5.41 36.15 10.01
CA ASP A 102 6.09 36.50 8.74
C ASP A 102 7.10 35.44 8.25
N PHE A 103 7.19 34.32 8.95
CA PHE A 103 8.14 33.24 8.70
C PHE A 103 8.24 32.70 7.26
N PRO A 104 7.15 32.62 6.45
CA PRO A 104 7.25 32.19 5.06
C PRO A 104 8.06 33.14 4.15
N GLN A 105 8.30 34.38 4.57
CA GLN A 105 8.93 35.42 3.75
C GLN A 105 10.42 35.69 4.08
N ARG A 106 10.99 34.98 5.08
CA ARG A 106 12.35 35.24 5.61
C ARG A 106 13.30 34.03 5.48
N PRO A 107 13.83 33.74 4.28
CA PRO A 107 14.78 32.63 4.06
C PRO A 107 16.16 32.83 4.73
N ASP A 108 16.52 34.07 5.03
CA ASP A 108 17.68 34.50 5.83
C ASP A 108 17.63 33.93 7.24
N LEU A 109 16.47 34.04 7.89
CA LEU A 109 16.23 33.54 9.25
C LEU A 109 16.46 32.03 9.35
N MET A 110 16.23 31.28 8.27
CA MET A 110 16.46 29.85 8.25
C MET A 110 17.94 29.48 8.21
N LYS A 111 18.78 30.31 7.60
CA LYS A 111 20.23 30.12 7.65
C LYS A 111 20.76 30.44 9.04
N GLU A 112 20.26 31.51 9.65
CA GLU A 112 20.59 31.86 11.04
C GLU A 112 20.15 30.77 12.01
N LEU A 113 18.92 30.29 11.89
CA LEU A 113 18.41 29.17 12.67
C LEU A 113 19.23 27.91 12.43
N GLN A 114 19.65 27.63 11.20
CA GLN A 114 20.50 26.49 10.91
C GLN A 114 21.85 26.58 11.62
N VAL A 115 22.51 27.74 11.58
CA VAL A 115 23.78 27.98 12.27
C VAL A 115 23.59 27.85 13.78
N TYR A 116 22.54 28.46 14.32
CA TYR A 116 22.19 28.38 15.73
C TYR A 116 21.93 26.94 16.19
N VAL A 117 21.08 26.20 15.48
CA VAL A 117 20.75 24.80 15.76
C VAL A 117 22.00 23.89 15.65
N GLN A 118 22.98 24.24 14.84
CA GLN A 118 24.20 23.44 14.73
C GLN A 118 25.17 23.66 15.89
N ASN A 119 25.16 24.84 16.51
CA ASN A 119 26.15 25.22 17.51
C ASN A 119 25.59 25.23 18.94
N GLU A 120 24.33 25.62 19.14
CA GLU A 120 23.81 26.05 20.44
C GLU A 120 22.68 25.17 21.01
N LEU A 121 22.30 24.06 20.35
CA LEU A 121 21.24 23.20 20.90
C LEU A 121 21.58 22.62 22.28
N HIS A 122 22.86 22.35 22.52
CA HIS A 122 23.34 21.70 23.74
C HIS A 122 23.21 22.59 24.99
N VAL A 123 23.18 23.91 24.82
CA VAL A 123 23.01 24.87 25.93
C VAL A 123 21.55 25.14 26.28
N LEU A 124 20.61 24.79 25.39
CA LEU A 124 19.19 24.99 25.65
C LEU A 124 18.70 24.13 26.81
N SER A 125 17.83 24.66 27.65
CA SER A 125 17.01 23.86 28.57
C SER A 125 16.08 22.90 27.80
N TYR A 126 15.42 22.01 28.53
CA TYR A 126 14.47 21.07 27.92
C TYR A 126 13.28 21.79 27.25
N ASP A 127 12.70 22.78 27.92
CA ASP A 127 11.53 23.51 27.42
C ASP A 127 11.89 24.39 26.22
N GLU A 128 13.05 25.07 26.27
CA GLU A 128 13.56 25.84 25.12
C GLU A 128 13.82 24.96 23.89
N LEU A 129 14.33 23.73 24.10
CA LEU A 129 14.54 22.78 23.00
C LEU A 129 13.21 22.34 22.37
N LEU A 130 12.16 22.14 23.18
CA LEU A 130 10.81 21.85 22.68
C LEU A 130 10.24 23.02 21.87
N ASP A 131 10.39 24.24 22.37
CA ASP A 131 9.90 25.46 21.73
C ASP A 131 10.56 25.68 20.37
N VAL A 132 11.90 25.56 20.30
CA VAL A 132 12.66 25.62 19.05
C VAL A 132 12.20 24.54 18.08
N THR A 133 12.00 23.31 18.55
CA THR A 133 11.52 22.20 17.70
C THR A 133 10.10 22.46 17.19
N SER A 134 9.24 23.06 17.99
CA SER A 134 7.85 23.40 17.63
C SER A 134 7.79 24.50 16.57
N LEU A 135 8.65 25.52 16.70
CA LEU A 135 8.84 26.56 15.70
C LEU A 135 9.30 25.98 14.37
N ILE A 136 10.31 25.10 14.39
CA ILE A 136 10.80 24.39 13.20
C ILE A 136 9.67 23.56 12.57
N GLY A 137 8.88 22.85 13.38
CA GLY A 137 7.73 22.09 12.92
C GLY A 137 6.71 22.98 12.18
N THR A 138 6.37 24.11 12.77
CA THR A 138 5.46 25.10 12.19
C THR A 138 6.02 25.66 10.88
N TYR A 139 7.30 26.02 10.83
CA TYR A 139 7.95 26.51 9.62
C TYR A 139 7.89 25.51 8.47
N VAL A 140 8.18 24.23 8.75
CA VAL A 140 8.17 23.15 7.75
C VAL A 140 6.77 22.92 7.19
N LEU A 141 5.74 23.08 8.02
CA LEU A 141 4.35 22.95 7.58
C LEU A 141 3.97 24.02 6.56
N HIS A 142 4.47 25.26 6.74
CA HIS A 142 4.22 26.40 5.85
C HIS A 142 5.13 26.41 4.62
N ASN A 143 6.37 25.93 4.74
CA ASN A 143 7.39 25.99 3.69
C ASN A 143 7.72 24.58 3.16
N ARG A 144 6.73 23.93 2.54
CA ARG A 144 6.89 22.59 1.98
C ARG A 144 7.94 22.59 0.87
N GLY A 145 9.08 21.94 1.10
CA GLY A 145 10.16 21.78 0.11
C GLY A 145 11.53 22.28 0.57
N THR A 146 11.59 23.03 1.68
CA THR A 146 12.85 23.49 2.26
C THR A 146 13.70 22.32 2.77
N ASP A 147 14.98 22.29 2.40
CA ASP A 147 15.91 21.27 2.89
C ASP A 147 16.37 21.62 4.32
N ILE A 148 15.78 20.95 5.30
CA ILE A 148 16.14 21.09 6.71
C ILE A 148 16.86 19.85 7.26
N LYS A 149 17.52 19.05 6.40
CA LYS A 149 18.19 17.80 6.84
C LYS A 149 19.23 18.04 7.93
N ALA A 150 20.01 19.11 7.84
CA ALA A 150 21.05 19.42 8.82
C ALA A 150 20.46 19.77 10.19
N ILE A 151 19.45 20.65 10.22
CA ILE A 151 18.67 20.99 11.41
C ILE A 151 18.07 19.73 12.04
N LYS A 152 17.48 18.84 11.22
CA LYS A 152 16.93 17.57 11.70
C LYS A 152 17.98 16.68 12.33
N ALA A 153 19.14 16.53 11.71
CA ALA A 153 20.22 15.69 12.22
C ALA A 153 20.75 16.22 13.57
N ALA A 154 20.90 17.54 13.69
CA ALA A 154 21.33 18.17 14.93
C ALA A 154 20.30 17.99 16.06
N LEU A 155 19.02 18.25 15.78
CA LEU A 155 17.93 18.00 16.75
C LEU A 155 17.87 16.53 17.18
N ASP A 156 17.95 15.59 16.23
CA ASP A 156 17.92 14.16 16.53
C ASP A 156 19.07 13.74 17.45
N GLN A 157 20.28 14.23 17.15
CA GLN A 157 21.46 13.95 17.96
C GLN A 157 21.33 14.53 19.37
N GLU A 158 20.81 15.75 19.50
CA GLU A 158 20.62 16.36 20.81
C GLU A 158 19.58 15.61 21.65
N TYR A 159 18.44 15.25 21.07
CA TYR A 159 17.44 14.43 21.77
C TYR A 159 17.98 13.04 22.13
N LEU A 160 18.84 12.45 21.29
CA LEU A 160 19.53 11.19 21.61
C LEU A 160 20.49 11.34 22.80
N ASN A 161 21.24 12.44 22.87
CA ASN A 161 22.15 12.73 23.98
C ASN A 161 21.39 12.86 25.30
N ARG A 162 20.23 13.52 25.28
CA ARG A 162 19.39 13.75 26.47
C ARG A 162 18.54 12.56 26.88
N ARG A 163 18.38 11.55 26.00
CA ARG A 163 17.42 10.45 26.16
C ARG A 163 17.49 9.73 27.51
N GLY A 164 18.68 9.58 28.09
CA GLY A 164 18.87 8.92 29.39
C GLY A 164 18.23 9.67 30.57
N ASN A 165 18.05 10.98 30.43
CA ASN A 165 17.57 11.87 31.50
C ASN A 165 16.11 12.29 31.31
N LEU A 166 15.48 11.93 30.19
CA LEU A 166 14.09 12.27 29.93
C LEU A 166 13.15 11.31 30.65
N THR A 167 12.17 11.86 31.36
CA THR A 167 11.02 11.09 31.83
C THR A 167 10.21 10.56 30.66
N PHE A 168 9.32 9.60 30.94
CA PHE A 168 8.40 9.06 29.95
C PHE A 168 7.54 10.16 29.29
N GLN A 169 6.90 11.00 30.10
CA GLN A 169 6.05 12.09 29.64
C GLN A 169 6.83 13.11 28.81
N GLN A 170 8.03 13.49 29.25
CA GLN A 170 8.92 14.36 28.47
C GLN A 170 9.29 13.73 27.12
N THR A 171 9.56 12.42 27.08
CA THR A 171 9.88 11.73 25.84
C THR A 171 8.71 11.76 24.86
N LEU A 172 7.48 11.55 25.33
CA LEU A 172 6.28 11.64 24.49
C LEU A 172 6.07 13.05 23.95
N LYS A 173 6.24 14.09 24.77
CA LYS A 173 6.18 15.49 24.32
C LYS A 173 7.19 15.78 23.22
N CYS A 174 8.45 15.34 23.38
CA CYS A 174 9.46 15.49 22.34
C CYS A 174 9.03 14.84 21.02
N ILE A 175 8.48 13.61 21.09
CA ILE A 175 8.03 12.89 19.90
C ILE A 175 6.87 13.63 19.22
N ASP A 176 5.89 14.14 19.97
CA ASP A 176 4.76 14.90 19.41
C ASP A 176 5.24 16.10 18.58
N VAL A 177 6.20 16.86 19.10
CA VAL A 177 6.76 18.02 18.39
C VAL A 177 7.60 17.58 17.18
N LEU A 178 8.46 16.56 17.35
CA LEU A 178 9.29 16.04 16.26
C LEU A 178 8.48 15.46 15.10
N VAL A 179 7.32 14.87 15.36
CA VAL A 179 6.40 14.38 14.33
C VAL A 179 5.89 15.52 13.44
N ARG A 180 5.76 16.75 13.96
CA ARG A 180 5.33 17.94 13.20
C ARG A 180 6.39 18.45 12.23
N CYS A 181 7.67 18.13 12.44
CA CYS A 181 8.80 18.57 11.61
C CYS A 181 8.88 17.93 10.20
N GLY A 182 7.82 17.27 9.71
CA GLY A 182 7.69 16.79 8.32
C GLY A 182 7.21 15.35 8.10
N LYS A 183 6.84 15.02 6.85
CA LYS A 183 6.13 13.78 6.46
C LYS A 183 6.97 12.48 6.41
N ASN A 184 8.30 12.56 6.49
CA ASN A 184 9.23 11.44 6.32
C ASN A 184 10.22 11.30 7.49
N ASN A 185 9.83 11.78 8.67
CA ASN A 185 10.73 12.03 9.79
C ASN A 185 11.28 10.73 10.38
N LYS A 186 12.50 10.36 10.00
CA LYS A 186 13.26 9.29 10.65
C LYS A 186 14.17 9.89 11.72
N PHE A 187 13.58 10.48 12.76
CA PHE A 187 14.34 10.77 13.98
C PHE A 187 14.66 9.44 14.66
N TRP A 188 15.95 9.11 14.79
CA TRP A 188 16.41 7.94 15.52
C TRP A 188 15.98 7.99 16.97
N PHE A 189 15.89 9.17 17.58
CA PHE A 189 15.30 9.35 18.89
C PHE A 189 13.86 8.82 18.93
N THR A 190 13.00 9.29 18.04
CA THR A 190 11.60 8.83 17.92
C THR A 190 11.52 7.33 17.68
N LEU A 191 12.33 6.80 16.76
CA LEU A 191 12.37 5.37 16.45
C LEU A 191 12.72 4.54 17.68
N LYS A 192 13.82 4.89 18.38
CA LYS A 192 14.30 4.14 19.55
C LYS A 192 13.33 4.24 20.72
N SER A 193 12.72 5.41 20.94
CA SER A 193 11.76 5.62 22.02
C SER A 193 10.44 4.88 21.76
N LEU A 194 9.83 5.04 20.58
CA LEU A 194 8.61 4.31 20.22
C LEU A 194 8.84 2.79 20.16
N SER A 195 10.01 2.31 19.73
CA SER A 195 10.35 0.88 19.77
C SER A 195 10.27 0.30 21.17
N LYS A 196 10.78 1.02 22.19
CA LYS A 196 10.72 0.62 23.60
C LYS A 196 9.27 0.66 24.11
N TYR A 197 8.50 1.66 23.70
CA TYR A 197 7.14 1.86 24.18
C TYR A 197 6.14 0.86 23.59
N CYS A 198 6.33 0.44 22.34
CA CYS A 198 5.52 -0.60 21.71
C CYS A 198 5.51 -1.93 22.50
N THR A 199 6.62 -2.29 23.15
CA THR A 199 6.72 -3.53 23.96
C THR A 199 6.22 -3.39 25.38
N LEU A 200 5.85 -2.18 25.80
CA LEU A 200 5.41 -1.85 27.16
C LEU A 200 3.98 -1.31 27.19
N LEU A 201 3.28 -1.31 26.05
CA LEU A 201 1.95 -0.71 25.88
C LEU A 201 0.92 -1.25 26.89
N ASP A 202 0.96 -2.54 27.18
CA ASP A 202 0.05 -3.20 28.12
C ASP A 202 0.41 -2.98 29.60
N LYS A 203 1.56 -2.35 29.88
CA LYS A 203 2.03 -1.98 31.22
C LYS A 203 1.90 -0.50 31.51
N MET A 204 1.49 0.29 30.52
CA MET A 204 1.28 1.73 30.65
C MET A 204 -0.11 2.03 31.22
N ASP A 205 -0.27 3.21 31.80
CA ASP A 205 -1.62 3.74 31.99
C ASP A 205 -2.34 3.86 30.63
N LEU A 206 -3.66 3.75 30.64
CA LEU A 206 -4.44 3.74 29.41
C LEU A 206 -4.21 5.02 28.59
N LYS A 207 -4.13 6.20 29.22
CA LYS A 207 -3.92 7.47 28.50
C LYS A 207 -2.56 7.50 27.80
N GLU A 208 -1.54 6.96 28.46
CA GLU A 208 -0.18 6.86 27.94
C GLU A 208 -0.12 5.89 26.76
N ALA A 209 -0.77 4.74 26.88
CA ALA A 209 -0.85 3.74 25.81
C ALA A 209 -1.54 4.30 24.56
N LEU A 210 -2.68 4.98 24.73
CA LEU A 210 -3.41 5.63 23.64
C LEU A 210 -2.58 6.74 22.97
N HIS A 211 -1.83 7.52 23.77
CA HIS A 211 -0.94 8.54 23.22
C HIS A 211 0.19 7.91 22.37
N VAL A 212 0.80 6.81 22.82
CA VAL A 212 1.79 6.07 22.03
C VAL A 212 1.20 5.55 20.72
N LEU A 213 -0.03 5.02 20.74
CA LEU A 213 -0.74 4.58 19.53
C LEU A 213 -0.96 5.73 18.54
N PHE A 214 -1.39 6.89 19.02
CA PHE A 214 -1.53 8.09 18.19
C PHE A 214 -0.21 8.56 17.57
N LEU A 215 0.88 8.53 18.33
CA LEU A 215 2.21 8.87 17.81
C LEU A 215 2.66 7.87 16.73
N LEU A 216 2.37 6.57 16.91
CA LEU A 216 2.60 5.54 15.89
C LEU A 216 1.76 5.78 14.64
N TYR A 217 0.49 6.19 14.79
CA TYR A 217 -0.37 6.60 13.70
C TYR A 217 0.28 7.76 12.91
N CYS A 218 0.72 8.81 13.59
CA CYS A 218 1.34 9.96 12.94
C CYS A 218 2.66 9.59 12.25
N TYR A 219 3.43 8.70 12.87
CA TYR A 219 4.70 8.17 12.36
C TYR A 219 4.52 7.14 11.23
N LYS A 220 3.33 6.54 11.11
CA LYS A 220 2.92 5.55 10.09
C LYS A 220 3.78 4.28 10.04
N LYS A 221 4.47 3.94 11.13
CA LYS A 221 5.35 2.76 11.18
C LYS A 221 5.53 2.24 12.61
N VAL A 222 5.48 0.91 12.77
CA VAL A 222 5.99 0.25 13.98
C VAL A 222 7.52 0.12 13.87
N PRO A 223 8.30 0.68 14.80
CA PRO A 223 9.76 0.55 14.81
C PRO A 223 10.22 -0.89 15.07
N GLY A 224 11.24 -1.35 14.33
CA GLY A 224 11.81 -2.70 14.47
C GLY A 224 10.98 -3.81 13.82
N SER A 225 11.64 -4.83 13.26
CA SER A 225 10.96 -6.07 12.82
C SER A 225 10.48 -6.88 14.01
N ASP A 226 11.32 -6.98 15.03
CA ASP A 226 11.19 -7.95 16.12
C ASP A 226 10.10 -7.52 17.13
N VAL A 227 9.76 -6.23 17.13
CA VAL A 227 8.75 -5.64 18.02
C VAL A 227 7.33 -5.84 17.48
N LYS A 228 7.16 -6.13 16.18
CA LYS A 228 5.84 -6.15 15.53
C LYS A 228 4.88 -7.16 16.11
N PHE A 229 5.37 -8.32 16.54
CA PHE A 229 4.52 -9.36 17.13
C PHE A 229 4.17 -9.01 18.59
N SER A 230 5.15 -8.63 19.40
CA SER A 230 4.93 -8.16 20.78
C SER A 230 3.99 -6.96 20.86
N PHE A 231 4.09 -6.03 19.91
CA PHE A 231 3.18 -4.90 19.79
C PHE A 231 1.72 -5.37 19.59
N GLN A 232 1.48 -6.38 18.75
CA GLN A 232 0.12 -6.90 18.55
C GLN A 232 -0.44 -7.57 19.81
N ILE A 233 0.40 -8.28 20.56
CA ILE A 233 0.02 -8.85 21.86
C ILE A 233 -0.34 -7.73 22.84
N ALA A 234 0.49 -6.70 22.94
CA ALA A 234 0.23 -5.59 23.87
C ALA A 234 -1.04 -4.83 23.50
N VAL A 235 -1.29 -4.59 22.20
CA VAL A 235 -2.55 -3.99 21.73
C VAL A 235 -3.75 -4.90 22.04
N ASN A 236 -3.62 -6.22 21.89
CA ASN A 236 -4.68 -7.16 22.25
C ASN A 236 -5.09 -7.04 23.71
N ASN A 237 -4.10 -6.94 24.62
CA ASN A 237 -4.35 -6.81 26.05
C ASN A 237 -5.06 -5.48 26.39
N LEU A 238 -4.82 -4.42 25.61
CA LEU A 238 -5.49 -3.13 25.78
C LEU A 238 -6.99 -3.17 25.40
N ILE A 239 -7.39 -4.00 24.43
CA ILE A 239 -8.76 -3.98 23.87
C ILE A 239 -9.85 -4.21 24.94
N GLN A 240 -9.56 -4.98 25.97
CA GLN A 240 -10.55 -5.26 27.00
C GLN A 240 -10.91 -4.00 27.80
N ASN A 241 -9.95 -3.08 27.97
CA ASN A 241 -10.07 -1.92 28.85
C ASN A 241 -10.46 -0.62 28.14
N ILE A 242 -10.58 -0.63 26.81
CA ILE A 242 -10.91 0.56 26.02
C ILE A 242 -12.39 0.63 25.67
N ASN A 243 -12.88 1.86 25.43
CA ASN A 243 -14.21 2.11 24.87
C ASN A 243 -14.21 1.99 23.32
N LEU A 244 -15.37 2.18 22.69
CA LEU A 244 -15.51 2.09 21.23
C LEU A 244 -14.71 3.14 20.48
N HIS A 245 -14.71 4.38 20.96
CA HIS A 245 -13.98 5.47 20.31
C HIS A 245 -12.46 5.19 20.32
N GLU A 246 -11.95 4.72 21.45
CA GLU A 246 -10.55 4.28 21.61
C GLU A 246 -10.22 3.05 20.75
N LEU A 247 -11.16 2.11 20.60
CA LEU A 247 -11.03 1.01 19.65
C LEU A 247 -10.91 1.54 18.21
N GLY A 248 -11.66 2.58 17.87
CA GLY A 248 -11.51 3.30 16.60
C GLY A 248 -10.09 3.85 16.41
N LEU A 249 -9.50 4.49 17.43
CA LEU A 249 -8.09 4.94 17.40
C LEU A 249 -7.10 3.77 17.21
N VAL A 250 -7.33 2.64 17.89
CA VAL A 250 -6.52 1.41 17.71
C VAL A 250 -6.62 0.92 16.26
N GLY A 251 -7.84 0.77 15.74
CA GLY A 251 -8.07 0.36 14.36
C GLY A 251 -7.41 1.30 13.36
N TYR A 252 -7.59 2.61 13.56
CA TYR A 252 -6.98 3.61 12.70
C TYR A 252 -5.46 3.56 12.73
N THR A 253 -4.87 3.39 13.91
CA THR A 253 -3.43 3.22 14.08
C THR A 253 -2.93 2.00 13.31
N LEU A 254 -3.54 0.83 13.53
CA LEU A 254 -3.22 -0.43 12.83
C LEU A 254 -3.37 -0.29 11.30
N SER A 255 -4.37 0.45 10.85
CA SER A 255 -4.61 0.73 9.43
C SER A 255 -3.58 1.66 8.78
N LYS A 256 -2.82 2.44 9.56
CA LYS A 256 -1.82 3.38 9.02
C LYS A 256 -0.40 2.93 9.24
N VAL A 257 -0.12 2.20 10.32
CA VAL A 257 1.17 1.53 10.45
C VAL A 257 1.25 0.43 9.39
N ASN A 258 2.37 0.36 8.66
CA ASN A 258 2.59 -0.68 7.66
C ASN A 258 2.88 -2.05 8.32
N LEU A 259 1.88 -2.58 9.02
CA LEU A 259 1.89 -3.82 9.79
C LEU A 259 0.80 -4.76 9.22
N LYS A 260 1.17 -6.02 8.98
CA LYS A 260 0.20 -7.09 8.74
C LYS A 260 -0.22 -7.66 10.10
N ILE A 261 -1.52 -7.72 10.36
CA ILE A 261 -2.05 -8.23 11.63
C ILE A 261 -2.06 -9.76 11.56
N SER A 262 -1.20 -10.41 12.32
CA SER A 262 -1.04 -11.86 12.36
C SER A 262 -1.50 -12.48 13.68
N HIS A 263 -1.76 -11.67 14.71
CA HIS A 263 -2.24 -12.12 16.00
C HIS A 263 -3.76 -12.36 15.94
N LEU A 264 -4.19 -13.62 15.95
CA LEU A 264 -5.60 -13.97 15.77
C LEU A 264 -6.50 -13.42 16.88
N ASP A 265 -6.07 -13.50 18.14
CA ASP A 265 -6.91 -13.05 19.26
C ASP A 265 -7.11 -11.54 19.27
N LEU A 266 -6.14 -10.78 18.74
CA LEU A 266 -6.27 -9.34 18.52
C LEU A 266 -7.48 -9.08 17.61
N ILE A 267 -7.53 -9.78 16.48
CA ILE A 267 -8.61 -9.65 15.52
C ILE A 267 -9.95 -10.08 16.14
N LYS A 268 -9.98 -11.24 16.81
CA LYS A 268 -11.19 -11.75 17.49
C LYS A 268 -11.72 -10.75 18.50
N ASN A 269 -10.85 -10.17 19.31
CA ASN A 269 -11.24 -9.22 20.35
C ASN A 269 -11.74 -7.90 19.76
N MET A 270 -11.13 -7.40 18.67
CA MET A 270 -11.67 -6.25 17.93
C MET A 270 -13.08 -6.53 17.40
N VAL A 271 -13.28 -7.68 16.74
CA VAL A 271 -14.59 -8.08 16.19
C VAL A 271 -15.62 -8.26 17.31
N ASN A 272 -15.28 -8.98 18.38
CA ASN A 272 -16.18 -9.22 19.50
C ASN A 272 -16.59 -7.92 20.21
N LYS A 273 -15.66 -6.96 20.35
CA LYS A 273 -15.94 -5.64 20.95
C LYS A 273 -16.89 -4.82 20.07
N LEU A 274 -16.80 -4.93 18.75
CA LEU A 274 -17.83 -4.34 17.86
C LEU A 274 -19.17 -5.05 18.05
N LEU A 275 -19.20 -6.37 17.95
CA LEU A 275 -20.43 -7.16 18.06
C LEU A 275 -21.17 -6.93 19.39
N SER A 276 -20.45 -6.77 20.50
CA SER A 276 -21.05 -6.53 21.81
C SER A 276 -21.67 -5.14 21.99
N ASN A 277 -21.39 -4.19 21.09
CA ASN A 277 -21.87 -2.82 21.18
C ASN A 277 -22.46 -2.35 19.84
N ILE A 278 -23.06 -3.25 19.06
CA ILE A 278 -23.43 -2.97 17.67
C ILE A 278 -24.40 -1.79 17.50
N GLU A 279 -25.21 -1.52 18.52
CA GLU A 279 -26.18 -0.43 18.52
C GLU A 279 -25.54 0.95 18.73
N ASP A 280 -24.40 1.00 19.42
CA ASP A 280 -23.71 2.22 19.86
C ASP A 280 -22.51 2.59 18.97
N ILE A 281 -22.20 1.78 17.96
CA ILE A 281 -21.06 2.03 17.07
C ILE A 281 -21.36 3.20 16.15
N ASP A 282 -20.46 4.18 16.16
CA ASP A 282 -20.42 5.24 15.16
C ASP A 282 -19.74 4.77 13.86
N SER A 283 -20.02 5.47 12.76
CA SER A 283 -19.46 5.12 11.44
C SER A 283 -17.92 5.18 11.40
N GLN A 284 -17.29 6.08 12.14
CA GLN A 284 -15.85 6.28 12.12
C GLN A 284 -15.12 5.13 12.82
N THR A 285 -15.63 4.67 13.96
CA THR A 285 -15.14 3.50 14.66
C THR A 285 -15.26 2.26 13.76
N LEU A 286 -16.41 2.06 13.11
CA LEU A 286 -16.61 0.96 12.16
C LEU A 286 -15.63 1.01 10.99
N GLU A 287 -15.46 2.19 10.37
CA GLU A 287 -14.51 2.41 9.27
C GLU A 287 -13.09 2.04 9.69
N CYS A 288 -12.62 2.62 10.79
CA CYS A 288 -11.25 2.47 11.27
C CYS A 288 -10.90 1.02 11.63
N VAL A 289 -11.82 0.33 12.32
CA VAL A 289 -11.63 -1.08 12.68
C VAL A 289 -11.72 -1.96 11.43
N SER A 290 -12.72 -1.77 10.57
CA SER A 290 -12.85 -2.54 9.33
C SER A 290 -11.60 -2.40 8.45
N LEU A 291 -11.09 -1.18 8.29
CA LEU A 291 -9.86 -0.92 7.54
C LEU A 291 -8.65 -1.63 8.15
N ALA A 292 -8.55 -1.70 9.48
CA ALA A 292 -7.50 -2.50 10.14
C ALA A 292 -7.64 -3.99 9.81
N LEU A 293 -8.86 -4.53 9.84
CA LEU A 293 -9.14 -5.94 9.57
C LEU A 293 -8.78 -6.33 8.13
N THR A 294 -8.93 -5.42 7.15
CA THR A 294 -8.46 -5.67 5.76
C THR A 294 -6.97 -5.99 5.69
N LYS A 295 -6.15 -5.62 6.69
CA LYS A 295 -4.71 -5.89 6.76
C LYS A 295 -4.33 -7.20 7.46
N SER A 296 -5.32 -8.01 7.86
CA SER A 296 -5.06 -9.31 8.46
C SER A 296 -4.30 -10.25 7.52
N SER A 297 -3.37 -11.04 8.07
CA SER A 297 -2.68 -12.13 7.37
C SER A 297 -3.22 -13.53 7.72
N THR A 298 -4.16 -13.65 8.67
CA THR A 298 -4.69 -14.94 9.13
C THR A 298 -5.97 -15.33 8.39
N ARG A 299 -5.86 -15.69 7.11
CA ARG A 299 -7.02 -15.87 6.21
C ARG A 299 -8.09 -16.83 6.73
N THR A 300 -7.72 -18.07 7.01
CA THR A 300 -8.66 -19.16 7.36
C THR A 300 -9.26 -19.01 8.75
N ALA A 301 -8.45 -18.61 9.73
CA ALA A 301 -8.91 -18.47 11.11
C ALA A 301 -9.82 -17.25 11.32
N LEU A 302 -9.83 -16.31 10.37
CA LEU A 302 -10.63 -15.09 10.41
C LEU A 302 -12.04 -15.30 9.83
N GLU A 303 -12.25 -16.36 9.05
CA GLU A 303 -13.47 -16.56 8.26
C GLU A 303 -14.78 -16.48 9.07
N PRO A 304 -14.95 -17.27 10.16
CA PRO A 304 -16.19 -17.23 10.93
C PRO A 304 -16.47 -15.85 11.57
N HIS A 305 -15.41 -15.12 11.91
CA HIS A 305 -15.52 -13.82 12.55
C HIS A 305 -15.92 -12.73 11.55
N VAL A 306 -15.43 -12.79 10.31
CA VAL A 306 -15.80 -11.84 9.25
C VAL A 306 -17.23 -12.05 8.78
N VAL A 307 -17.63 -13.31 8.59
CA VAL A 307 -19.02 -13.65 8.25
C VAL A 307 -19.96 -13.11 9.33
N LYS A 308 -19.71 -13.47 10.60
CA LYS A 308 -20.53 -13.01 11.73
C LYS A 308 -20.57 -11.49 11.85
N LEU A 309 -19.44 -10.81 11.66
CA LEU A 309 -19.36 -9.36 11.65
C LEU A 309 -20.29 -8.79 10.58
N GLN A 310 -20.10 -9.19 9.32
CA GLN A 310 -20.89 -8.67 8.19
C GLN A 310 -22.39 -8.94 8.33
N GLU A 311 -22.78 -10.14 8.77
CA GLU A 311 -24.18 -10.51 9.01
C GLU A 311 -24.84 -9.63 10.07
N SER A 312 -24.11 -9.30 11.14
CA SER A 312 -24.66 -8.51 12.25
C SER A 312 -25.00 -7.07 11.85
N PHE A 313 -24.36 -6.54 10.80
CA PHE A 313 -24.63 -5.18 10.30
C PHE A 313 -25.72 -5.12 9.21
N LEU A 314 -26.31 -6.24 8.78
CA LEU A 314 -27.31 -6.27 7.71
C LEU A 314 -28.53 -5.40 8.00
N SER A 315 -29.01 -5.39 9.24
CA SER A 315 -30.18 -4.62 9.67
C SER A 315 -29.87 -3.15 9.97
N THR A 316 -28.59 -2.76 9.99
CA THR A 316 -28.14 -1.42 10.39
C THR A 316 -27.39 -0.69 9.28
N VAL A 317 -27.32 -1.22 8.06
CA VAL A 317 -26.67 -0.60 6.88
C VAL A 317 -27.08 0.87 6.71
N ASP A 318 -28.36 1.18 6.92
CA ASP A 318 -28.89 2.54 6.72
C ASP A 318 -28.35 3.55 7.75
N LYS A 319 -27.91 3.10 8.92
CA LYS A 319 -27.33 3.95 9.98
C LYS A 319 -25.92 4.47 9.64
N PHE A 320 -25.19 3.76 8.79
CA PHE A 320 -23.76 3.99 8.58
C PHE A 320 -23.47 4.81 7.33
N ASN A 321 -22.41 5.62 7.36
CA ASN A 321 -21.96 6.35 6.16
C ASN A 321 -21.34 5.39 5.12
N ILE A 322 -21.23 5.84 3.87
CA ILE A 322 -20.71 5.01 2.77
C ILE A 322 -19.28 4.54 3.02
N SER A 323 -18.42 5.38 3.59
CA SER A 323 -16.99 5.04 3.76
C SER A 323 -16.80 3.86 4.72
N SER A 324 -17.54 3.85 5.82
CA SER A 324 -17.55 2.76 6.80
C SER A 324 -18.10 1.46 6.20
N LEU A 325 -19.15 1.54 5.40
CA LEU A 325 -19.75 0.40 4.70
C LEU A 325 -18.84 -0.17 3.60
N ALA A 326 -18.13 0.69 2.86
CA ALA A 326 -17.15 0.28 1.87
C ALA A 326 -15.97 -0.44 2.55
N CYS A 327 -15.49 0.09 3.68
CA CYS A 327 -14.48 -0.58 4.49
C CYS A 327 -14.98 -1.94 5.00
N LEU A 328 -16.19 -2.02 5.56
CA LEU A 328 -16.78 -3.27 6.06
C LEU A 328 -16.95 -4.33 4.96
N SER A 329 -17.39 -3.90 3.77
CA SER A 329 -17.52 -4.76 2.59
C SER A 329 -16.18 -5.34 2.16
N SER A 330 -15.10 -4.55 2.30
CA SER A 330 -13.75 -4.94 1.89
C SER A 330 -13.02 -5.86 2.87
N VAL A 331 -13.54 -6.06 4.10
CA VAL A 331 -12.89 -6.88 5.15
C VAL A 331 -12.61 -8.30 4.66
N GLY A 332 -13.52 -8.87 3.87
CA GLY A 332 -13.43 -10.23 3.36
C GLY A 332 -12.49 -10.42 2.17
N LEU A 333 -11.96 -9.35 1.55
CA LEU A 333 -11.10 -9.45 0.36
C LEU A 333 -9.89 -10.37 0.54
N ARG A 334 -9.24 -10.32 1.71
CA ARG A 334 -8.05 -11.15 1.99
C ARG A 334 -8.40 -12.59 2.35
N SER A 335 -9.56 -12.81 2.94
CA SER A 335 -10.03 -14.14 3.35
C SER A 335 -10.90 -14.81 2.30
N ASP A 336 -11.15 -14.14 1.16
CA ASP A 336 -12.00 -14.65 0.08
C ASP A 336 -13.44 -14.92 0.54
N ILE A 337 -14.00 -13.98 1.30
CA ILE A 337 -15.36 -14.06 1.85
C ILE A 337 -16.14 -12.85 1.39
N LEU A 338 -17.35 -13.09 0.88
CA LEU A 338 -18.31 -12.05 0.55
C LEU A 338 -19.66 -12.39 1.18
N ASN A 339 -20.12 -11.57 2.10
CA ASN A 339 -21.55 -11.52 2.43
C ASN A 339 -22.27 -10.75 1.30
N LYS A 340 -22.94 -11.50 0.42
CA LYS A 340 -23.61 -10.93 -0.76
C LYS A 340 -24.72 -9.96 -0.39
N ASP A 341 -25.57 -10.34 0.58
CA ASP A 341 -26.70 -9.53 1.01
C ASP A 341 -26.26 -8.17 1.56
N LEU A 342 -25.17 -8.14 2.34
CA LEU A 342 -24.59 -6.89 2.83
C LEU A 342 -24.09 -6.05 1.66
N PHE A 343 -23.31 -6.66 0.77
CA PHE A 343 -22.70 -5.94 -0.34
C PHE A 343 -23.74 -5.36 -1.30
N GLU A 344 -24.80 -6.11 -1.62
CA GLU A 344 -25.91 -5.64 -2.46
C GLU A 344 -26.64 -4.44 -1.82
N ARG A 345 -26.91 -4.49 -0.51
CA ARG A 345 -27.48 -3.35 0.23
C ARG A 345 -26.57 -2.13 0.22
N VAL A 346 -25.27 -2.34 0.37
CA VAL A 346 -24.27 -1.27 0.27
C VAL A 346 -24.26 -0.67 -1.14
N LEU A 347 -24.31 -1.48 -2.20
CA LEU A 347 -24.37 -0.99 -3.57
C LEU A 347 -25.64 -0.17 -3.82
N VAL A 348 -26.82 -0.62 -3.36
CA VAL A 348 -28.06 0.17 -3.46
C VAL A 348 -27.88 1.54 -2.83
N LYS A 349 -27.44 1.59 -1.57
CA LYS A 349 -27.21 2.84 -0.84
C LYS A 349 -26.18 3.75 -1.53
N VAL A 350 -25.11 3.16 -2.08
CA VAL A 350 -24.08 3.89 -2.83
C VAL A 350 -24.63 4.48 -4.12
N LYS A 351 -25.50 3.78 -4.83
CA LYS A 351 -26.12 4.29 -6.06
C LYS A 351 -27.03 5.49 -5.74
N ASP A 352 -27.82 5.39 -4.68
CA ASP A 352 -28.69 6.48 -4.23
C ASP A 352 -27.91 7.72 -3.75
N ASN A 353 -26.69 7.52 -3.22
CA ASN A 353 -25.88 8.55 -2.57
C ASN A 353 -24.49 8.71 -3.19
N ILE A 354 -24.34 8.47 -4.50
CA ILE A 354 -23.03 8.39 -5.17
C ILE A 354 -22.19 9.67 -5.01
N HIS A 355 -22.86 10.81 -4.89
CA HIS A 355 -22.24 12.13 -4.71
C HIS A 355 -21.54 12.29 -3.35
N GLU A 356 -21.86 11.44 -2.36
CA GLU A 356 -21.19 11.43 -1.07
C GLU A 356 -19.87 10.65 -1.09
N CYS A 357 -19.72 9.72 -2.05
CA CYS A 357 -18.58 8.82 -2.19
C CYS A 357 -17.28 9.58 -2.50
N THR A 358 -16.19 9.13 -1.88
CA THR A 358 -14.84 9.46 -2.34
C THR A 358 -14.35 8.45 -3.36
N LEU A 359 -13.31 8.79 -4.12
CA LEU A 359 -12.65 7.83 -5.00
C LEU A 359 -12.09 6.62 -4.22
N TYR A 360 -11.72 6.81 -2.96
CA TYR A 360 -11.22 5.72 -2.12
C TYR A 360 -12.30 4.69 -1.83
N ASP A 361 -13.53 5.15 -1.51
CA ASP A 361 -14.68 4.28 -1.27
C ASP A 361 -15.02 3.47 -2.52
N LEU A 362 -15.09 4.14 -3.68
CA LEU A 362 -15.36 3.48 -4.96
C LEU A 362 -14.28 2.46 -5.32
N ASN A 363 -13.01 2.78 -5.09
CA ASN A 363 -11.91 1.85 -5.35
C ASN A 363 -12.01 0.58 -4.48
N MET A 364 -12.40 0.71 -3.20
CA MET A 364 -12.63 -0.45 -2.34
C MET A 364 -13.80 -1.32 -2.82
N LEU A 365 -14.92 -0.70 -3.20
CA LEU A 365 -16.09 -1.42 -3.70
C LEU A 365 -15.80 -2.12 -5.04
N LEU A 366 -15.11 -1.45 -5.97
CA LEU A 366 -14.66 -2.06 -7.23
C LEU A 366 -13.67 -3.20 -6.98
N ALA A 367 -12.83 -3.12 -5.96
CA ALA A 367 -11.97 -4.22 -5.57
C ALA A 367 -12.79 -5.44 -5.14
N VAL A 368 -13.86 -5.24 -4.36
CA VAL A 368 -14.82 -6.31 -4.00
C VAL A 368 -15.48 -6.89 -5.25
N CYS A 369 -15.99 -6.04 -6.16
CA CYS A 369 -16.56 -6.51 -7.42
C CYS A 369 -15.59 -7.35 -8.25
N ALA A 370 -14.34 -6.88 -8.39
CA ALA A 370 -13.31 -7.58 -9.16
C ALA A 370 -12.91 -8.90 -8.48
N THR A 371 -12.72 -8.92 -7.16
CA THR A 371 -12.30 -10.14 -6.45
C THR A 371 -13.38 -11.22 -6.42
N PHE A 372 -14.65 -10.84 -6.33
CA PHE A 372 -15.76 -11.80 -6.20
C PHE A 372 -16.62 -11.95 -7.45
N ASN A 373 -16.21 -11.33 -8.57
CA ASN A 373 -16.97 -11.33 -9.82
C ASN A 373 -18.43 -10.87 -9.63
N VAL A 374 -18.63 -9.74 -8.96
CA VAL A 374 -19.95 -9.12 -8.84
C VAL A 374 -20.15 -8.18 -10.02
N GLU A 375 -21.21 -8.37 -10.79
CA GLU A 375 -21.56 -7.54 -11.95
C GLU A 375 -22.68 -6.56 -11.60
N ASP A 376 -22.37 -5.26 -11.53
CA ASP A 376 -23.37 -4.19 -11.40
C ASP A 376 -23.00 -3.04 -12.37
N LYS A 377 -23.54 -3.10 -13.59
CA LYS A 377 -23.24 -2.14 -14.67
C LYS A 377 -23.64 -0.71 -14.30
N GLU A 378 -24.72 -0.54 -13.54
CA GLU A 378 -25.20 0.77 -13.11
C GLU A 378 -24.19 1.41 -12.15
N PHE A 379 -23.76 0.67 -11.12
CA PHE A 379 -22.72 1.10 -10.20
C PHE A 379 -21.42 1.43 -10.94
N PHE A 380 -20.99 0.60 -11.89
CA PHE A 380 -19.76 0.84 -12.65
C PHE A 380 -19.82 2.14 -13.46
N ASN A 381 -20.95 2.41 -14.14
CA ASN A 381 -21.15 3.65 -14.89
C ASN A 381 -21.15 4.87 -13.97
N LEU A 382 -21.82 4.79 -12.82
CA LEU A 382 -21.86 5.86 -11.82
C LEU A 382 -20.46 6.14 -11.25
N ALA A 383 -19.72 5.09 -10.89
CA ALA A 383 -18.35 5.19 -10.39
C ALA A 383 -17.42 5.82 -11.44
N LEU A 384 -17.55 5.43 -12.72
CA LEU A 384 -16.79 5.98 -13.83
C LEU A 384 -17.08 7.47 -14.05
N ASN A 385 -18.36 7.87 -14.04
CA ASN A 385 -18.76 9.26 -14.18
C ASN A 385 -18.22 10.13 -13.03
N LEU A 386 -18.25 9.62 -11.78
CA LEU A 386 -17.66 10.33 -10.64
C LEU A 386 -16.12 10.39 -10.73
N PHE A 387 -15.49 9.36 -11.30
CA PHE A 387 -14.07 9.36 -11.57
C PHE A 387 -13.70 10.45 -12.58
N LEU A 388 -14.39 10.52 -13.72
CA LEU A 388 -14.10 11.47 -14.80
C LEU A 388 -14.39 12.93 -14.42
N SER A 389 -15.43 13.19 -13.61
CA SER A 389 -15.86 14.55 -13.22
C SER A 389 -14.97 15.26 -12.19
N ASN A 390 -14.08 14.55 -11.51
CA ASN A 390 -13.30 15.10 -10.39
C ASN A 390 -11.80 15.11 -10.69
N GLU A 391 -11.07 16.16 -10.26
CA GLU A 391 -9.59 16.17 -10.27
C GLU A 391 -9.04 15.30 -9.12
N HIS A 392 -8.57 14.09 -9.43
CA HIS A 392 -8.23 13.10 -8.40
C HIS A 392 -6.74 12.99 -8.07
N ASN A 393 -6.46 12.45 -6.88
CA ASN A 393 -5.14 11.95 -6.49
C ASN A 393 -4.71 10.78 -7.40
N ILE A 394 -3.46 10.83 -7.86
CA ILE A 394 -2.94 9.95 -8.92
C ILE A 394 -2.91 8.47 -8.53
N HIS A 395 -2.61 8.13 -7.26
CA HIS A 395 -2.41 6.72 -6.86
C HIS A 395 -3.72 5.91 -6.76
N PRO A 396 -4.77 6.36 -6.04
CA PRO A 396 -6.08 5.68 -6.07
C PRO A 396 -6.67 5.59 -7.48
N SER A 397 -6.35 6.54 -8.35
CA SER A 397 -6.81 6.55 -9.74
C SER A 397 -6.26 5.39 -10.57
N ILE A 398 -5.02 4.98 -10.34
CA ILE A 398 -4.40 3.85 -11.08
C ILE A 398 -5.02 2.53 -10.65
N GLU A 399 -5.21 2.32 -9.34
CA GLU A 399 -5.85 1.12 -8.81
C GLU A 399 -7.31 1.01 -9.29
N PHE A 400 -8.03 2.13 -9.31
CA PHE A 400 -9.41 2.22 -9.80
C PHE A 400 -9.52 1.72 -11.25
N VAL A 401 -8.70 2.25 -12.16
CA VAL A 401 -8.71 1.83 -13.57
C VAL A 401 -8.26 0.38 -13.73
N ARG A 402 -7.31 -0.10 -12.91
CA ARG A 402 -6.95 -1.52 -12.88
C ARG A 402 -8.16 -2.40 -12.53
N HIS A 403 -8.95 -2.03 -11.53
CA HIS A 403 -10.13 -2.80 -11.15
C HIS A 403 -11.20 -2.81 -12.26
N LEU A 404 -11.41 -1.69 -12.94
CA LEU A 404 -12.30 -1.64 -14.11
C LEU A 404 -11.82 -2.57 -15.23
N ILE A 405 -10.52 -2.58 -15.54
CA ILE A 405 -9.94 -3.51 -16.53
C ILE A 405 -10.15 -4.98 -16.12
N CYS A 406 -9.99 -5.30 -14.83
CA CYS A 406 -10.29 -6.65 -14.34
C CYS A 406 -11.76 -7.02 -14.54
N LEU A 407 -12.67 -6.06 -14.40
CA LEU A 407 -14.10 -6.20 -14.67
C LEU A 407 -14.45 -6.12 -16.16
N GLU A 408 -13.46 -6.10 -17.06
CA GLU A 408 -13.63 -6.01 -18.52
C GLU A 408 -14.26 -4.68 -18.99
N ILE A 409 -14.03 -3.61 -18.22
CA ILE A 409 -14.48 -2.26 -18.53
C ILE A 409 -13.27 -1.43 -19.00
N PHE A 410 -13.21 -1.20 -20.31
CA PHE A 410 -12.10 -0.53 -20.98
C PHE A 410 -12.43 0.91 -21.36
N ASP A 411 -12.60 1.78 -20.36
CA ASP A 411 -12.82 3.21 -20.62
C ASP A 411 -11.53 3.90 -21.07
N VAL A 412 -11.45 4.23 -22.36
CA VAL A 412 -10.25 4.80 -22.99
C VAL A 412 -9.85 6.13 -22.36
N GLU A 413 -10.82 6.97 -21.98
CA GLU A 413 -10.54 8.29 -21.40
C GLU A 413 -9.90 8.16 -20.01
N SER A 414 -10.42 7.27 -19.17
CA SER A 414 -9.82 6.94 -17.88
C SER A 414 -8.41 6.40 -18.01
N ILE A 415 -8.17 5.52 -19.00
CA ILE A 415 -6.84 5.00 -19.31
C ILE A 415 -5.91 6.13 -19.76
N LYS A 416 -6.32 6.99 -20.71
CA LYS A 416 -5.53 8.15 -21.16
C LYS A 416 -5.14 9.05 -19.99
N ARG A 417 -6.08 9.29 -19.08
CA ARG A 417 -5.87 10.12 -17.90
C ARG A 417 -4.79 9.58 -16.96
N ILE A 418 -4.84 8.29 -16.62
CA ILE A 418 -3.85 7.67 -15.72
C ILE A 418 -2.50 7.41 -16.42
N MET A 419 -2.50 7.25 -17.74
CA MET A 419 -1.28 7.07 -18.54
C MET A 419 -0.65 8.41 -18.95
N SER A 420 -1.28 9.54 -18.66
CA SER A 420 -0.73 10.87 -18.93
C SER A 420 0.61 11.11 -18.22
N GLU A 421 1.44 11.98 -18.81
CA GLU A 421 2.78 12.29 -18.28
C GLU A 421 2.74 12.78 -16.82
N ARG A 422 1.72 13.57 -16.45
CA ARG A 422 1.50 14.04 -15.08
C ARG A 422 1.33 12.86 -14.11
N SER A 423 0.46 11.91 -14.47
CA SER A 423 0.15 10.73 -13.66
C SER A 423 1.36 9.80 -13.56
N LEU A 424 1.99 9.48 -14.69
CA LEU A 424 3.19 8.64 -14.74
C LEU A 424 4.35 9.25 -13.93
N SER A 425 4.62 10.54 -14.11
CA SER A 425 5.67 11.23 -13.35
C SER A 425 5.46 11.10 -11.85
N ALA A 426 4.22 11.26 -11.35
CA ALA A 426 3.94 11.13 -9.93
C ALA A 426 4.07 9.67 -9.44
N ALA A 427 3.53 8.70 -10.18
CA ALA A 427 3.65 7.29 -9.86
C ALA A 427 5.12 6.86 -9.71
N PHE A 428 5.98 7.23 -10.67
CA PHE A 428 7.39 6.83 -10.66
C PHE A 428 8.28 7.67 -9.73
N LYS A 429 7.91 8.91 -9.41
CA LYS A 429 8.59 9.76 -8.39
C LYS A 429 8.33 9.25 -6.98
N SER A 430 7.12 8.78 -6.70
CA SER A 430 6.76 8.23 -5.38
C SER A 430 7.58 6.98 -5.01
N LYS A 431 8.13 6.29 -6.02
CA LYS A 431 8.74 4.96 -5.88
C LYS A 431 7.79 3.92 -5.26
N SER A 432 6.49 4.16 -5.31
CA SER A 432 5.48 3.19 -4.89
C SER A 432 5.55 1.95 -5.77
N TYR A 433 5.83 0.80 -5.17
CA TYR A 433 5.83 -0.49 -5.85
C TYR A 433 4.48 -0.75 -6.52
N PHE A 434 3.39 -0.58 -5.77
CA PHE A 434 2.03 -0.83 -6.26
C PHE A 434 1.68 0.05 -7.44
N ALA A 435 1.98 1.36 -7.38
CA ALA A 435 1.76 2.27 -8.50
C ALA A 435 2.49 1.81 -9.77
N MET A 436 3.77 1.42 -9.65
CA MET A 436 4.55 0.95 -10.79
C MET A 436 4.04 -0.40 -11.33
N ARG A 437 3.66 -1.33 -10.45
CA ARG A 437 3.06 -2.63 -10.82
C ARG A 437 1.78 -2.42 -11.61
N ASP A 438 0.87 -1.60 -11.10
CA ASP A 438 -0.44 -1.42 -11.70
C ASP A 438 -0.34 -0.61 -13.01
N THR A 439 0.56 0.36 -13.09
CA THR A 439 0.82 1.08 -14.36
C THR A 439 1.33 0.14 -15.45
N VAL A 440 2.27 -0.76 -15.14
CA VAL A 440 2.79 -1.69 -16.16
C VAL A 440 1.79 -2.79 -16.50
N PHE A 441 0.91 -3.15 -15.56
CA PHE A 441 -0.26 -4.00 -15.83
C PHE A 441 -1.20 -3.35 -16.86
N ILE A 442 -1.53 -2.08 -16.66
CA ILE A 442 -2.41 -1.34 -17.57
C ILE A 442 -1.74 -1.17 -18.95
N ASP A 443 -0.47 -0.76 -19.00
CA ASP A 443 0.29 -0.64 -20.25
C ASP A 443 0.33 -1.95 -21.05
N THR A 444 0.48 -3.09 -20.36
CA THR A 444 0.49 -4.40 -21.00
C THR A 444 -0.92 -4.83 -21.44
N THR A 445 -1.94 -4.49 -20.66
CA THR A 445 -3.34 -4.75 -21.04
C THR A 445 -3.71 -3.98 -22.30
N ILE A 446 -3.26 -2.73 -22.43
CA ILE A 446 -3.42 -1.94 -23.66
C ILE A 446 -2.81 -2.67 -24.86
N ASP A 447 -1.57 -3.17 -24.74
CA ASP A 447 -0.88 -3.91 -25.81
C ASP A 447 -1.64 -5.16 -26.27
N ILE A 448 -2.29 -5.85 -25.34
CA ILE A 448 -2.92 -7.15 -25.60
C ILE A 448 -4.38 -6.99 -26.02
N GLU A 449 -5.14 -6.15 -25.31
CA GLU A 449 -6.61 -6.18 -25.32
C GLU A 449 -7.23 -4.93 -25.95
N ILE A 450 -6.45 -3.86 -26.13
CA ILE A 450 -6.94 -2.58 -26.67
C ILE A 450 -6.03 -2.12 -27.83
N PRO A 451 -5.95 -2.87 -28.94
CA PRO A 451 -5.07 -2.56 -30.06
C PRO A 451 -5.39 -1.20 -30.73
N THR A 452 -6.59 -0.67 -30.52
CA THR A 452 -7.05 0.62 -31.03
C THR A 452 -6.65 1.82 -30.15
N TYR A 453 -6.00 1.60 -29.01
CA TYR A 453 -5.60 2.68 -28.11
C TYR A 453 -4.52 3.55 -28.72
N ASP A 454 -4.79 4.85 -28.82
CA ASP A 454 -3.95 5.89 -29.42
C ASP A 454 -3.35 6.85 -28.39
N GLY A 455 -3.55 6.60 -27.09
CA GLY A 455 -3.16 7.49 -26.02
C GLY A 455 -1.71 7.33 -25.54
N PRO A 456 -1.34 8.06 -24.47
CA PRO A 456 -0.02 7.95 -23.84
C PRO A 456 0.32 6.52 -23.38
N ARG A 457 1.60 6.14 -23.48
CA ARG A 457 2.15 4.84 -23.12
C ARG A 457 3.38 4.97 -22.23
N LEU A 458 3.80 3.88 -21.60
CA LEU A 458 5.08 3.87 -20.89
C LEU A 458 6.26 3.97 -21.87
N ASP A 459 7.15 4.93 -21.63
CA ASP A 459 8.46 4.93 -22.28
C ASP A 459 9.30 3.70 -21.84
N ASP A 460 10.27 3.30 -22.67
CA ASP A 460 11.11 2.12 -22.44
C ASP A 460 11.82 2.14 -21.08
N LYS A 461 12.24 3.32 -20.61
CA LYS A 461 12.98 3.47 -19.35
C LYS A 461 12.06 3.22 -18.15
N ARG A 462 10.85 3.76 -18.18
CA ARG A 462 9.80 3.55 -17.17
C ARG A 462 9.29 2.12 -17.21
N LYS A 463 9.02 1.56 -18.39
CA LYS A 463 8.64 0.16 -18.57
C LYS A 463 9.68 -0.76 -17.96
N LYS A 464 10.96 -0.64 -18.33
CA LYS A 464 12.07 -1.42 -17.74
C LYS A 464 12.17 -1.28 -16.22
N LYS A 465 11.99 -0.07 -15.68
CA LYS A 465 12.01 0.19 -14.23
C LYS A 465 10.85 -0.49 -13.50
N ALA A 466 9.62 -0.37 -14.01
CA ALA A 466 8.44 -1.02 -13.43
C ALA A 466 8.57 -2.55 -13.50
N LEU A 467 8.98 -3.09 -14.66
CA LEU A 467 9.26 -4.51 -14.85
C LEU A 467 10.28 -5.06 -13.84
N LYS A 468 11.36 -4.31 -13.59
CA LYS A 468 12.35 -4.68 -12.58
C LYS A 468 11.76 -4.71 -11.17
N ALA A 469 10.89 -3.75 -10.84
CA ALA A 469 10.22 -3.71 -9.55
C ALA A 469 9.28 -4.93 -9.38
N VAL A 470 8.47 -5.24 -10.39
CA VAL A 470 7.53 -6.37 -10.40
C VAL A 470 8.22 -7.73 -10.25
N ARG A 471 9.45 -7.89 -10.74
CA ARG A 471 10.25 -9.13 -10.53
C ARG A 471 10.96 -9.18 -9.19
N GLY A 472 11.38 -8.03 -8.68
CA GLY A 472 12.13 -7.95 -7.41
C GLY A 472 11.27 -8.22 -6.18
N HIS A 473 9.94 -8.11 -6.30
CA HIS A 473 9.00 -8.24 -5.18
C HIS A 473 8.45 -9.68 -4.99
N ASP A 474 8.83 -10.62 -5.85
CA ASP A 474 8.37 -12.02 -5.85
C ASP A 474 8.86 -12.84 -4.63
N PHE A 475 9.58 -12.26 -3.66
CA PHE A 475 10.26 -12.99 -2.58
C PHE A 475 9.83 -12.67 -1.13
N ILE A 476 8.86 -11.78 -0.88
CA ILE A 476 8.69 -11.18 0.47
C ILE A 476 7.32 -11.39 1.16
N GLU A 477 6.31 -12.00 0.52
CA GLU A 477 5.02 -12.24 1.19
C GLU A 477 4.81 -13.70 1.61
N SER A 478 4.48 -13.95 2.88
CA SER A 478 4.29 -15.28 3.47
C SER A 478 3.16 -16.12 2.84
N SER A 479 2.20 -15.51 2.14
CA SER A 479 1.20 -16.21 1.33
C SER A 479 1.80 -16.90 0.10
N LEU A 480 3.03 -16.54 -0.30
CA LEU A 480 3.74 -17.21 -1.37
C LEU A 480 4.18 -18.62 -1.00
N GLN A 481 4.28 -19.05 0.26
CA GLN A 481 4.81 -20.39 0.54
C GLN A 481 3.92 -21.50 -0.01
N ILE A 482 2.61 -21.45 0.23
CA ILE A 482 1.69 -22.49 -0.27
C ILE A 482 1.57 -22.40 -1.79
N HIS A 483 1.37 -21.19 -2.33
CA HIS A 483 1.26 -20.96 -3.77
C HIS A 483 2.53 -21.33 -4.54
N THR A 484 3.70 -20.93 -4.04
CA THR A 484 5.02 -21.27 -4.62
C THR A 484 5.30 -22.76 -4.48
N THR A 485 4.89 -23.39 -3.36
CA THR A 485 5.00 -24.85 -3.20
C THR A 485 4.11 -25.56 -4.22
N ALA A 486 2.85 -25.14 -4.36
CA ALA A 486 1.92 -25.70 -5.34
C ALA A 486 2.43 -25.53 -6.78
N LEU A 487 2.94 -24.34 -7.13
CA LEU A 487 3.61 -24.08 -8.41
C LEU A 487 4.81 -24.99 -8.61
N SER A 488 5.68 -25.14 -7.61
CA SER A 488 6.88 -25.98 -7.70
C SER A 488 6.50 -27.45 -7.90
N VAL A 489 5.48 -27.93 -7.17
CA VAL A 489 4.94 -29.28 -7.32
C VAL A 489 4.42 -29.48 -8.75
N ILE A 490 3.54 -28.61 -9.23
CA ILE A 490 2.98 -28.72 -10.58
C ILE A 490 4.09 -28.64 -11.64
N PHE A 491 5.08 -27.77 -11.45
CA PHE A 491 6.20 -27.63 -12.38
C PHE A 491 7.02 -28.92 -12.47
N GLU A 492 7.34 -29.55 -11.35
CA GLU A 492 8.05 -30.84 -11.32
C GLU A 492 7.21 -31.98 -11.91
N ILE A 493 5.90 -31.97 -11.68
CA ILE A 493 4.97 -32.92 -12.33
C ILE A 493 5.02 -32.74 -13.85
N CYS A 494 4.91 -31.51 -14.34
CA CYS A 494 4.94 -31.21 -15.77
C CYS A 494 6.28 -31.62 -16.39
N LYS A 495 7.42 -31.41 -15.72
CA LYS A 495 8.73 -31.88 -16.20
C LYS A 495 8.79 -33.40 -16.30
N LYS A 496 8.20 -34.14 -15.36
CA LYS A 496 8.16 -35.60 -15.40
C LYS A 496 7.31 -36.12 -16.55
N LEU A 497 6.17 -35.47 -16.82
CA LEU A 497 5.24 -35.87 -17.87
C LEU A 497 5.70 -35.48 -19.28
N TYR A 498 6.28 -34.28 -19.43
CA TYR A 498 6.56 -33.68 -20.75
C TYR A 498 8.06 -33.43 -21.02
N GLY A 499 8.93 -33.73 -20.06
CA GLY A 499 10.37 -33.49 -20.17
C GLY A 499 10.78 -32.06 -19.79
N THR A 500 12.03 -31.90 -19.37
CA THR A 500 12.58 -30.61 -18.89
C THR A 500 12.67 -29.54 -19.96
N GLU A 501 12.86 -29.96 -21.22
CA GLU A 501 13.05 -29.02 -22.31
C GLU A 501 11.75 -28.39 -22.80
N ALA A 502 10.62 -29.09 -22.64
CA ALA A 502 9.29 -28.65 -23.09
C ALA A 502 8.50 -27.84 -22.06
N VAL A 503 9.05 -27.67 -20.84
CA VAL A 503 8.37 -27.01 -19.72
C VAL A 503 9.21 -25.84 -19.19
N ALA A 504 8.58 -24.68 -18.97
CA ALA A 504 9.22 -23.52 -18.37
C ALA A 504 8.31 -22.86 -17.33
N TRP A 505 8.89 -22.32 -16.27
CA TRP A 505 8.18 -21.50 -15.29
C TRP A 505 8.60 -20.04 -15.47
N LYS A 506 7.65 -19.18 -15.86
CA LYS A 506 7.95 -17.80 -16.23
C LYS A 506 6.84 -16.82 -15.87
N LYS A 507 7.23 -15.57 -15.61
CA LYS A 507 6.31 -14.43 -15.53
C LYS A 507 6.04 -13.93 -16.95
N VAL A 508 4.91 -14.33 -17.53
CA VAL A 508 4.49 -13.94 -18.88
C VAL A 508 3.71 -12.63 -18.86
N LEU A 509 3.04 -12.29 -17.76
CA LEU A 509 2.24 -11.07 -17.63
C LEU A 509 2.68 -10.27 -16.38
N PRO A 510 2.46 -8.95 -16.34
CA PRO A 510 2.73 -8.08 -15.18
C PRO A 510 1.74 -8.25 -14.02
N CYS A 511 1.22 -9.46 -13.84
CA CYS A 511 0.37 -9.81 -12.71
C CYS A 511 1.19 -10.46 -11.58
N ASP A 512 0.58 -10.61 -10.41
CA ASP A 512 1.21 -11.31 -9.27
C ASP A 512 1.31 -12.85 -9.51
N HIS A 513 0.74 -13.36 -10.60
CA HIS A 513 0.77 -14.78 -10.97
C HIS A 513 1.93 -15.10 -11.90
N SER A 514 2.67 -16.16 -11.56
CA SER A 514 3.58 -16.82 -12.51
C SER A 514 2.85 -17.91 -13.28
N VAL A 515 3.34 -18.23 -14.48
CA VAL A 515 2.73 -19.20 -15.39
C VAL A 515 3.72 -20.34 -15.64
N ILE A 516 3.23 -21.58 -15.57
CA ILE A 516 3.96 -22.76 -16.05
C ILE A 516 3.54 -23.00 -17.49
N ILE A 517 4.52 -23.12 -18.37
CA ILE A 517 4.33 -23.15 -19.81
C ILE A 517 4.75 -24.52 -20.30
N ILE A 518 3.90 -25.13 -21.12
CA ILE A 518 4.18 -26.39 -21.80
C ILE A 518 4.06 -26.15 -23.30
N ARG A 519 5.06 -26.61 -24.07
CA ARG A 519 5.01 -26.59 -25.54
C ARG A 519 4.83 -28.01 -26.06
N LEU A 520 3.79 -28.21 -26.86
CA LEU A 520 3.50 -29.46 -27.54
C LEU A 520 3.42 -29.21 -29.05
N ASN A 521 3.52 -30.26 -29.86
CA ASN A 521 3.16 -30.22 -31.28
C ASN A 521 1.69 -30.59 -31.53
N LYS A 522 1.24 -30.56 -32.79
CA LYS A 522 -0.11 -30.98 -33.22
C LYS A 522 -0.51 -32.39 -32.80
N CYS A 523 0.46 -33.29 -32.62
CA CYS A 523 0.24 -34.65 -32.14
C CYS A 523 0.27 -34.76 -30.61
N PHE A 524 0.27 -33.63 -29.90
CA PHE A 524 0.38 -33.52 -28.44
C PHE A 524 1.69 -34.07 -27.85
N ASN A 525 2.71 -34.29 -28.68
CA ASN A 525 4.03 -34.68 -28.20
C ASN A 525 4.80 -33.45 -27.70
N PRO A 526 5.57 -33.57 -26.59
CA PRO A 526 6.33 -32.46 -26.04
C PRO A 526 7.45 -32.01 -26.98
N GLU A 527 7.64 -30.70 -27.08
CA GLU A 527 8.71 -30.11 -27.88
C GLU A 527 9.51 -29.07 -27.08
N PRO A 528 10.84 -28.95 -27.33
CA PRO A 528 11.67 -28.00 -26.62
C PRO A 528 11.15 -26.57 -26.71
N ILE A 529 11.06 -25.87 -25.58
CA ILE A 529 10.78 -24.44 -25.57
C ILE A 529 11.99 -23.71 -26.16
N PRO A 530 11.80 -22.80 -27.14
CA PRO A 530 12.88 -22.05 -27.78
C PRO A 530 13.80 -21.31 -26.78
N THR A 531 15.09 -21.26 -27.07
CA THR A 531 16.10 -20.66 -26.19
C THR A 531 15.87 -19.16 -25.99
N ASP A 532 15.47 -18.45 -27.04
CA ASP A 532 15.05 -17.06 -26.98
C ASP A 532 13.88 -16.88 -26.02
N PHE A 533 12.88 -17.77 -26.03
CA PHE A 533 11.83 -17.78 -25.02
C PHE A 533 12.41 -17.93 -23.61
N LYS A 534 13.28 -18.91 -23.37
CA LYS A 534 13.87 -19.14 -22.03
C LYS A 534 14.68 -17.93 -21.53
N MET A 535 15.41 -17.28 -22.43
CA MET A 535 16.26 -16.13 -22.12
C MET A 535 15.52 -14.78 -22.11
N ASN A 536 14.38 -14.69 -22.79
CA ASN A 536 13.66 -13.44 -22.96
C ASN A 536 13.15 -12.91 -21.62
N LYS A 537 13.57 -11.71 -21.28
CA LYS A 537 13.20 -11.00 -20.06
C LYS A 537 12.02 -10.07 -20.28
N ASN A 538 11.25 -10.15 -21.34
CA ASN A 538 10.07 -9.30 -21.56
C ASN A 538 8.83 -9.95 -20.92
N LEU A 539 7.91 -9.10 -20.46
CA LEU A 539 6.52 -9.49 -20.16
C LEU A 539 5.69 -9.32 -21.45
N ALA A 540 4.58 -10.03 -21.53
CA ALA A 540 3.71 -10.21 -22.69
C ALA A 540 4.41 -10.83 -23.91
N PHE A 541 4.94 -12.05 -23.73
CA PHE A 541 5.42 -12.81 -24.88
C PHE A 541 4.25 -13.42 -25.64
N HIS A 542 4.24 -13.20 -26.95
CA HIS A 542 3.34 -13.87 -27.87
C HIS A 542 4.03 -15.15 -28.37
N PRO A 543 3.56 -16.37 -28.06
CA PRO A 543 3.88 -17.55 -28.85
C PRO A 543 3.62 -17.21 -30.31
N THR A 544 4.68 -17.11 -31.10
CA THR A 544 4.63 -16.61 -32.47
C THR A 544 3.54 -17.36 -33.23
N ILE A 545 2.47 -16.65 -33.61
CA ILE A 545 1.39 -17.20 -34.42
C ILE A 545 1.94 -17.42 -35.83
N LYS A 546 2.26 -18.69 -36.12
CA LYS A 546 2.18 -19.42 -37.39
C LYS A 546 3.05 -20.69 -37.27
N GLY A 547 2.63 -21.63 -36.42
CA GLY A 547 3.36 -22.89 -36.27
C GLY A 547 2.49 -23.99 -35.68
N ASP A 548 2.91 -25.23 -35.94
CA ASP A 548 2.24 -26.50 -35.61
C ASP A 548 2.32 -26.87 -34.11
N HIS A 549 2.26 -25.86 -33.24
CA HIS A 549 2.53 -25.99 -31.82
C HIS A 549 1.37 -25.53 -30.96
N ILE A 550 1.18 -26.21 -29.85
CA ILE A 550 0.20 -25.91 -28.82
C ILE A 550 0.96 -25.43 -27.60
N TRP A 551 0.63 -24.23 -27.13
CA TRP A 551 1.24 -23.61 -25.97
C TRP A 551 0.25 -23.61 -24.81
N ILE A 552 0.50 -24.39 -23.77
CA ILE A 552 -0.37 -24.42 -22.59
C ILE A 552 0.22 -23.47 -21.54
N GLY A 553 -0.60 -22.60 -20.96
CA GLY A 553 -0.24 -21.71 -19.87
C GLY A 553 -0.99 -22.08 -18.59
N ILE A 554 -0.36 -22.79 -17.67
CA ILE A 554 -0.94 -23.18 -16.39
C ILE A 554 -0.79 -22.06 -15.37
N VAL A 555 -1.91 -21.59 -14.84
CA VAL A 555 -2.01 -20.55 -13.81
C VAL A 555 -2.54 -21.19 -12.54
N VAL A 556 -1.72 -21.19 -11.49
CA VAL A 556 -2.12 -21.67 -10.16
C VAL A 556 -2.76 -20.52 -9.40
N HIS A 557 -3.90 -20.77 -8.77
CA HIS A 557 -4.64 -19.74 -8.05
C HIS A 557 -5.33 -20.30 -6.80
N GLU A 558 -5.61 -19.45 -5.81
CA GLU A 558 -6.25 -19.87 -4.57
C GLU A 558 -7.78 -19.80 -4.66
N ASN A 559 -8.31 -18.76 -5.32
CA ASN A 559 -9.73 -18.44 -5.42
C ASN A 559 -10.32 -18.76 -6.80
N LYS A 560 -11.47 -19.45 -6.86
CA LYS A 560 -12.18 -19.76 -8.13
C LYS A 560 -12.84 -18.55 -8.81
N GLN A 561 -13.06 -17.43 -8.12
CA GLN A 561 -13.89 -16.32 -8.59
C GLN A 561 -13.14 -15.00 -8.85
N ASP A 562 -11.83 -14.95 -8.64
CA ASP A 562 -11.04 -13.72 -8.81
C ASP A 562 -10.92 -13.28 -10.29
N LYS A 563 -11.51 -12.12 -10.66
CA LYS A 563 -11.39 -11.54 -12.01
C LYS A 563 -9.96 -11.22 -12.39
N MET A 564 -9.04 -11.01 -11.44
CA MET A 564 -7.62 -10.86 -11.76
C MET A 564 -7.06 -12.14 -12.38
N VAL A 565 -7.44 -13.32 -11.86
CA VAL A 565 -7.05 -14.63 -12.42
C VAL A 565 -7.70 -14.84 -13.78
N GLN A 566 -8.99 -14.48 -13.92
CA GLN A 566 -9.69 -14.55 -15.21
C GLN A 566 -9.04 -13.63 -16.25
N THR A 567 -8.60 -12.43 -15.85
CA THR A 567 -7.88 -11.50 -16.72
C THR A 567 -6.57 -12.10 -17.22
N VAL A 568 -5.81 -12.78 -16.35
CA VAL A 568 -4.60 -13.51 -16.76
C VAL A 568 -4.95 -14.59 -17.79
N GLY A 569 -6.00 -15.38 -17.56
CA GLY A 569 -6.46 -16.38 -18.52
C GLY A 569 -6.86 -15.79 -19.88
N ARG A 570 -7.64 -14.71 -19.86
CA ARG A 570 -8.09 -13.98 -21.06
C ARG A 570 -6.90 -13.42 -21.86
N GLN A 571 -5.95 -12.76 -21.18
CA GLN A 571 -4.74 -12.23 -21.80
C GLN A 571 -3.83 -13.32 -22.36
N LEU A 572 -3.65 -14.44 -21.64
CA LEU A 572 -2.92 -15.60 -22.15
C LEU A 572 -3.56 -16.17 -23.42
N LYS A 573 -4.90 -16.25 -23.46
CA LYS A 573 -5.63 -16.69 -24.65
C LYS A 573 -5.38 -15.78 -25.86
N ILE A 574 -5.43 -14.46 -25.66
CA ILE A 574 -5.16 -13.48 -26.73
C ILE A 574 -3.71 -13.61 -27.23
N LEU A 575 -2.77 -13.82 -26.31
CA LEU A 575 -1.37 -14.07 -26.64
C LEU A 575 -1.15 -15.43 -27.34
N GLY A 576 -2.16 -16.29 -27.50
CA GLY A 576 -2.05 -17.58 -28.20
C GLY A 576 -1.69 -18.78 -27.32
N TYR A 577 -1.84 -18.66 -26.00
CA TYR A 577 -1.78 -19.80 -25.09
C TYR A 577 -3.16 -20.43 -24.91
N THR A 578 -3.19 -21.72 -24.56
CA THR A 578 -4.34 -22.41 -23.95
C THR A 578 -4.21 -22.27 -22.44
N PRO A 579 -4.95 -21.35 -21.80
CA PRO A 579 -4.83 -21.12 -20.37
C PRO A 579 -5.46 -22.26 -19.56
N LEU A 580 -4.75 -22.78 -18.57
CA LEU A 580 -5.24 -23.81 -17.65
C LEU A 580 -5.27 -23.26 -16.22
N MET A 581 -6.46 -23.04 -15.67
CA MET A 581 -6.63 -22.49 -14.32
C MET A 581 -6.67 -23.62 -13.29
N VAL A 582 -5.69 -23.66 -12.38
CA VAL A 582 -5.55 -24.71 -11.37
C VAL A 582 -5.77 -24.15 -9.96
N PRO A 583 -6.92 -24.46 -9.32
CA PRO A 583 -7.14 -24.11 -7.93
C PRO A 583 -6.22 -24.90 -7.01
N VAL A 584 -5.52 -24.21 -6.09
CA VAL A 584 -4.66 -24.83 -5.06
C VAL A 584 -5.46 -25.83 -4.21
N SER A 585 -6.70 -25.51 -3.87
CA SER A 585 -7.57 -26.39 -3.09
C SER A 585 -7.82 -27.74 -3.78
N LYS A 586 -8.06 -27.73 -5.10
CA LYS A 586 -8.20 -28.96 -5.88
C LYS A 586 -6.90 -29.76 -5.94
N LEU A 587 -5.77 -29.08 -6.15
CA LEU A 587 -4.46 -29.75 -6.13
C LEU A 587 -4.21 -30.45 -4.78
N MET A 588 -4.46 -29.76 -3.67
CA MET A 588 -4.23 -30.29 -2.32
C MET A 588 -5.15 -31.47 -1.99
N ILE A 589 -6.41 -31.45 -2.46
CA ILE A 589 -7.32 -32.61 -2.33
C ILE A 589 -6.80 -33.77 -3.19
N SER A 590 -6.44 -33.50 -4.44
CA SER A 590 -5.92 -34.52 -5.35
C SER A 590 -4.66 -35.18 -4.81
N CYS A 591 -3.72 -34.44 -4.21
CA CYS A 591 -2.55 -35.01 -3.55
C CYS A 591 -2.89 -36.01 -2.41
N LYS A 592 -4.11 -35.96 -1.86
CA LYS A 592 -4.57 -36.87 -0.81
C LYS A 592 -5.32 -38.09 -1.34
N SER A 593 -5.95 -38.00 -2.52
CA SER A 593 -6.89 -39.01 -3.02
C SER A 593 -6.53 -39.67 -4.36
N LYS A 594 -5.70 -39.02 -5.20
CA LYS A 594 -5.13 -39.52 -6.46
C LYS A 594 -3.60 -39.33 -6.41
N SER A 595 -2.83 -39.91 -7.33
CA SER A 595 -1.48 -39.35 -7.54
C SER A 595 -1.65 -37.94 -8.15
N ALA A 596 -1.01 -36.91 -7.58
CA ALA A 596 -1.13 -35.54 -8.09
C ALA A 596 -0.79 -35.42 -9.59
N ASN A 597 0.04 -36.36 -10.08
CA ASN A 597 0.38 -36.55 -11.48
C ASN A 597 -0.86 -36.82 -12.34
N GLU A 598 -1.68 -37.81 -11.96
CA GLU A 598 -2.91 -38.16 -12.68
C GLU A 598 -3.88 -36.99 -12.76
N TYR A 599 -4.01 -36.21 -11.67
CA TYR A 599 -4.89 -35.04 -11.70
C TYR A 599 -4.45 -33.99 -12.72
N ILE A 600 -3.16 -33.65 -12.75
CA ILE A 600 -2.62 -32.67 -13.71
C ILE A 600 -2.67 -33.22 -15.13
N GLU A 601 -2.36 -34.50 -15.32
CA GLU A 601 -2.42 -35.16 -16.61
C GLU A 601 -3.86 -35.23 -17.16
N ASP A 602 -4.83 -35.62 -16.33
CA ASP A 602 -6.26 -35.63 -16.66
C ASP A 602 -6.74 -34.23 -17.04
N LEU A 603 -6.32 -33.21 -16.28
CA LEU A 603 -6.69 -31.82 -16.52
C LEU A 603 -6.17 -31.34 -17.88
N ILE A 604 -4.90 -31.61 -18.19
CA ILE A 604 -4.30 -31.26 -19.48
C ILE A 604 -4.96 -32.04 -20.63
N LYS A 605 -5.14 -33.36 -20.49
CA LYS A 605 -5.81 -34.20 -21.51
C LYS A 605 -7.23 -33.73 -21.79
N THR A 606 -7.98 -33.37 -20.74
CA THR A 606 -9.35 -32.86 -20.89
C THR A 606 -9.37 -31.58 -21.72
N GLU A 607 -8.47 -30.64 -21.41
CA GLU A 607 -8.37 -29.38 -22.14
C GLU A 607 -7.92 -29.58 -23.59
N LEU A 608 -6.92 -30.45 -23.82
CA LEU A 608 -6.45 -30.79 -25.17
C LEU A 608 -7.53 -31.48 -26.02
N ASN A 609 -8.36 -32.34 -25.42
CA ASN A 609 -9.47 -32.97 -26.11
C ASN A 609 -10.55 -31.95 -26.50
N GLN A 610 -10.83 -30.95 -25.65
CA GLN A 610 -11.72 -29.85 -25.99
C GLN A 610 -11.14 -28.99 -27.12
N HIS A 611 -9.84 -28.72 -27.08
CA HIS A 611 -9.14 -27.97 -28.12
C HIS A 611 -9.16 -28.70 -29.47
N SER A 612 -8.93 -30.02 -29.48
CA SER A 612 -9.00 -30.87 -30.67
C SER A 612 -10.38 -30.82 -31.34
N LYS A 613 -11.45 -30.92 -30.53
CA LYS A 613 -12.84 -30.79 -31.00
C LYS A 613 -13.12 -29.41 -31.61
N LEU A 614 -12.64 -28.34 -30.99
CA LEU A 614 -12.78 -26.98 -31.50
C LEU A 614 -12.07 -26.80 -32.86
N VAL A 615 -10.82 -27.27 -32.97
CA VAL A 615 -10.06 -27.21 -34.22
C VAL A 615 -10.73 -28.02 -35.32
N GLN A 616 -11.24 -29.22 -35.01
CA GLN A 616 -11.99 -30.03 -35.97
C GLN A 616 -13.28 -29.35 -36.44
N SER A 617 -14.03 -28.70 -35.53
CA SER A 617 -15.23 -27.96 -35.90
C SER A 617 -14.95 -26.76 -36.80
N TYR A 618 -13.83 -26.06 -36.57
CA TYR A 618 -13.40 -24.90 -37.36
C TYR A 618 -12.87 -25.27 -38.74
N LEU A 619 -12.35 -26.49 -38.91
CA LEU A 619 -11.91 -27.03 -40.20
C LEU A 619 -13.07 -27.62 -41.01
N GLN A 620 -14.21 -27.90 -40.38
CA GLN A 620 -15.42 -28.42 -41.03
C GLN A 620 -16.40 -27.32 -41.44
N SER A 621 -16.34 -26.14 -40.82
CA SER A 621 -17.02 -24.90 -41.24
C SER A 621 -16.23 -24.15 -42.29
#